data_AF-A0A924H1D0-F1
#
_entry.id   AF-A0A924H1D0-F1
#
_cell.length_a   1.000
_cell.length_b   1.000
_cell.length_c   1.000
_cell.angle_alpha   90.00
_cell.angle_beta   90.00
_cell.angle_gamma   90.00
#
_symmetry.space_group_name_H-M   'P 1'
#
loop_
_entity.id
_entity.type
_entity.pdbx_description
1 polymer ?
#
loop_
_entity_poly.entity_id
_entity_poly.type
_entity_poly.pdbx_seq_one_letter_code
_entity_poly.pdbx_strand_id
1 'polypeptide(L)'
;MDFALVLILGLVAGTLGGIVGFGTSIMLMPALVLVFGPREAVPIMAVASVMANASRVSAWWRDIDWRAVAAYSVTAFPAGAAGAATLLVVPSRMVEASLGLFFMAMIPLRRWMASRNMKLKLWQLSVVGLFIGFLTGLVASTGPINAPFFLAYGLVKGSYLGTEA
;
A
#
# COMPACT_ATOMS: atom_id res chain seq x y z
N MET A 1 8.94 -29.28 2.31
CA MET A 1 9.14 -28.47 3.54
C MET A 1 8.80 -27.00 3.28
N ASP A 2 9.10 -26.51 2.07
CA ASP A 2 8.94 -25.10 1.67
C ASP A 2 7.48 -24.62 1.65
N PHE A 3 6.55 -25.47 1.21
CA PHE A 3 5.11 -25.14 1.24
C PHE A 3 4.55 -24.92 2.65
N ALA A 4 5.01 -25.68 3.64
CA ALA A 4 4.57 -25.52 5.03
C ALA A 4 5.09 -24.20 5.62
N LEU A 5 6.34 -23.84 5.29
CA LEU A 5 6.92 -22.54 5.65
C LEU A 5 6.16 -21.37 5.01
N VAL A 6 5.84 -21.46 3.72
CA VAL A 6 5.04 -20.45 3.01
C VAL A 6 3.64 -20.32 3.61
N LEU A 7 3.01 -21.43 3.99
CA LEU A 7 1.70 -21.42 4.67
C LEU A 7 1.77 -20.71 6.01
N ILE A 8 2.73 -21.06 6.86
CA ILE A 8 2.89 -20.44 8.18
C ILE A 8 3.22 -18.95 8.03
N LEU A 9 4.16 -18.59 7.15
CA LEU A 9 4.49 -17.20 6.86
C LEU A 9 3.28 -16.44 6.31
N GLY A 10 2.52 -17.06 5.41
CA GLY A 10 1.31 -16.46 4.83
C GLY A 10 0.24 -16.20 5.87
N LEU A 11 0.07 -17.12 6.83
CA LEU A 11 -0.90 -17.01 7.92
C LEU A 11 -0.48 -15.94 8.94
N VAL A 12 0.80 -15.88 9.29
CA VAL A 12 1.36 -14.84 10.17
C VAL A 12 1.31 -13.47 9.49
N ALA A 13 1.76 -13.37 8.25
CA ALA A 13 1.72 -12.12 7.50
C ALA A 13 0.29 -11.67 7.24
N GLY A 14 -0.64 -12.59 6.96
CA GLY A 14 -2.07 -12.33 6.78
C GLY A 14 -2.73 -11.78 8.05
N THR A 15 -2.48 -12.40 9.20
CA THR A 15 -3.00 -11.94 10.49
C THR A 15 -2.40 -10.59 10.88
N LEU A 16 -1.08 -10.42 10.76
CA LEU A 16 -0.41 -9.14 11.04
C LEU A 16 -0.85 -8.04 10.08
N GLY A 17 -0.97 -8.33 8.78
CA GLY A 17 -1.46 -7.40 7.76
C GLY A 17 -2.94 -7.05 7.93
N GLY A 18 -3.74 -7.96 8.50
CA GLY A 18 -5.13 -7.70 8.89
C GLY A 18 -5.25 -6.78 10.12
N ILE A 19 -4.32 -6.90 11.08
CA ILE A 19 -4.28 -6.07 12.29
C ILE A 19 -3.70 -4.68 11.99
N VAL A 20 -2.60 -4.63 11.24
CA VAL A 20 -1.82 -3.40 10.98
C VAL A 20 -2.37 -2.63 9.77
N GLY A 21 -3.04 -3.29 8.83
CA GLY A 21 -3.53 -2.69 7.59
C GLY A 21 -2.49 -2.63 6.48
N PHE A 22 -1.22 -2.93 6.75
CA PHE A 22 -0.17 -3.02 5.73
C PHE A 22 0.91 -4.00 6.16
N GLY A 23 1.72 -4.50 5.22
CA GLY A 23 2.88 -5.34 5.52
C GLY A 23 2.75 -6.82 5.14
N THR A 24 1.55 -7.29 4.79
CA THR A 24 1.32 -8.64 4.23
C THR A 24 2.25 -8.89 3.04
N SER A 25 2.28 -7.96 2.10
CA SER A 25 3.12 -8.02 0.91
C SER A 25 4.61 -7.90 1.22
N ILE A 26 4.99 -7.05 2.18
CA ILE A 26 6.38 -6.86 2.60
C ILE A 26 6.96 -8.15 3.22
N MET A 27 6.14 -8.89 3.98
CA MET A 27 6.55 -10.13 4.64
C MET A 27 6.49 -11.36 3.70
N LEU A 28 5.43 -11.50 2.89
CA LEU A 28 5.27 -12.66 1.99
C LEU A 28 6.17 -12.58 0.76
N MET A 29 6.47 -11.40 0.23
CA MET A 29 7.15 -11.29 -1.08
C MET A 29 8.54 -11.94 -1.10
N PRO A 30 9.43 -11.68 -0.11
CA PRO A 30 10.75 -12.33 -0.09
C PRO A 30 10.63 -13.86 -0.01
N ALA A 31 9.71 -14.38 0.81
CA ALA A 31 9.50 -15.82 0.96
C ALA A 31 8.99 -16.46 -0.33
N LEU A 32 8.02 -15.83 -1.01
CA LEU A 32 7.51 -16.33 -2.29
C LEU A 32 8.57 -16.27 -3.39
N VAL A 33 9.38 -15.22 -3.43
CA VAL A 33 10.48 -15.10 -4.39
C VAL A 33 11.53 -16.19 -4.18
N LEU A 34 11.84 -16.53 -2.93
CA LEU A 34 12.81 -17.59 -2.62
C LEU A 34 12.30 -18.99 -3.03
N VAL A 35 11.00 -19.25 -2.92
CA VAL A 35 10.42 -20.59 -3.19
C VAL A 35 9.99 -20.77 -4.64
N PHE A 36 9.34 -19.76 -5.23
CA PHE A 36 8.70 -19.86 -6.56
C PHE A 36 9.42 -19.02 -7.63
N GLY A 37 10.39 -18.18 -7.23
CA GLY A 37 11.03 -17.21 -8.11
C GLY A 37 10.17 -15.97 -8.36
N PRO A 38 10.77 -14.85 -8.83
CA PRO A 38 10.07 -13.58 -9.00
C PRO A 38 8.88 -13.65 -9.97
N ARG A 39 9.00 -14.45 -11.04
CA ARG A 39 8.00 -14.53 -12.11
C ARG A 39 6.68 -15.13 -11.64
N GLU A 40 6.71 -16.08 -10.70
CA GLU A 40 5.52 -16.68 -10.12
C GLU A 40 5.08 -15.99 -8.82
N ALA A 41 6.03 -15.45 -8.04
CA ALA A 41 5.73 -14.76 -6.80
C ALA A 41 4.86 -13.50 -6.99
N VAL A 42 5.09 -12.72 -8.07
CA VAL A 42 4.33 -11.50 -8.36
C VAL A 42 2.83 -11.79 -8.57
N PRO A 43 2.40 -12.70 -9.47
CA PRO A 43 0.98 -13.00 -9.64
C PRO A 43 0.36 -13.67 -8.41
N ILE A 44 1.08 -14.55 -7.71
CA ILE A 44 0.61 -15.15 -6.45
C ILE A 44 0.32 -14.04 -5.42
N MET A 45 1.24 -13.09 -5.28
CA MET A 45 1.08 -11.95 -4.38
C MET A 45 -0.10 -11.06 -4.77
N ALA A 46 -0.32 -10.82 -6.06
CA ALA A 46 -1.44 -10.01 -6.52
C ALA A 46 -2.78 -10.62 -6.08
N VAL A 47 -2.96 -11.94 -6.27
CA VAL A 47 -4.15 -12.65 -5.81
C VAL A 47 -4.26 -12.62 -4.28
N ALA A 48 -3.17 -12.91 -3.56
CA ALA A 48 -3.15 -12.89 -2.10
C ALA A 48 -3.50 -11.50 -1.53
N SER A 49 -3.02 -10.44 -2.16
CA SER A 49 -3.30 -9.05 -1.77
C SER A 49 -4.76 -8.69 -2.01
N VAL A 50 -5.34 -9.09 -3.14
CA VAL A 50 -6.77 -8.89 -3.42
C VAL A 50 -7.63 -9.62 -2.40
N MET A 51 -7.31 -10.87 -2.08
CA MET A 51 -8.05 -11.64 -1.06
C MET A 51 -7.91 -11.03 0.34
N ALA A 52 -6.72 -10.58 0.72
CA ALA A 52 -6.47 -9.93 1.99
C ALA A 52 -7.26 -8.61 2.10
N ASN A 53 -7.23 -7.78 1.05
CA ASN A 53 -7.96 -6.52 1.02
C ASN A 53 -9.47 -6.74 1.01
N ALA A 54 -9.98 -7.69 0.23
CA ALA A 54 -11.39 -8.07 0.23
C ALA A 54 -11.87 -8.54 1.62
N SER A 55 -11.01 -9.27 2.35
CA SER A 55 -11.30 -9.68 3.73
C SER A 55 -11.37 -8.49 4.69
N ARG A 56 -10.52 -7.47 4.51
CA ARG A 56 -10.57 -6.22 5.31
C ARG A 56 -11.80 -5.38 4.98
N VAL A 57 -12.12 -5.23 3.70
CA VAL A 57 -13.32 -4.54 3.23
C VAL A 57 -14.58 -5.23 3.77
N SER A 58 -14.65 -6.57 3.75
CA SER A 58 -15.82 -7.30 4.27
C SER A 58 -15.94 -7.21 5.80
N ALA A 59 -14.83 -7.28 6.53
CA ALA A 59 -14.81 -7.16 7.98
C ALA A 59 -15.21 -5.74 8.45
N TRP A 60 -14.83 -4.70 7.70
CA TRP A 60 -15.01 -3.30 8.10
C TRP A 60 -15.93 -2.50 7.17
N TRP A 61 -16.75 -3.15 6.34
CA TRP A 61 -17.58 -2.50 5.31
C TRP A 61 -18.40 -1.32 5.81
N ARG A 62 -18.92 -1.43 7.05
CA ARG A 62 -19.76 -0.40 7.67
C ARG A 62 -18.98 0.83 8.13
N ASP A 63 -17.67 0.68 8.37
CA ASP A 63 -16.79 1.74 8.86
C ASP A 63 -16.01 2.42 7.71
N ILE A 64 -16.22 1.99 6.46
CA ILE A 64 -15.55 2.55 5.28
C ILE A 64 -16.02 3.99 5.04
N ASP A 65 -15.06 4.91 4.94
CA ASP A 65 -15.34 6.27 4.49
C ASP A 65 -15.30 6.32 2.96
N TRP A 66 -16.46 6.09 2.34
CA TRP A 66 -16.61 6.10 0.89
C TRP A 66 -16.24 7.44 0.23
N ARG A 67 -16.28 8.57 0.96
CA ARG A 67 -15.85 9.86 0.42
C ARG A 67 -14.33 9.89 0.31
N ALA A 68 -13.63 9.41 1.33
CA ALA A 68 -12.18 9.27 1.31
C ALA A 68 -11.74 8.28 0.21
N VAL A 69 -12.42 7.13 0.10
CA VAL A 69 -12.18 6.16 -0.98
C VAL A 69 -12.34 6.82 -2.35
N ALA A 70 -13.45 7.49 -2.62
CA ALA A 70 -13.68 8.12 -3.91
C ALA A 70 -12.64 9.22 -4.22
N ALA A 71 -12.38 10.11 -3.25
CA ALA A 71 -11.42 11.19 -3.40
C ALA A 71 -9.99 10.68 -3.69
N TYR A 72 -9.58 9.61 -3.01
CA TYR A 72 -8.28 8.98 -3.21
C TYR A 72 -8.24 8.21 -4.54
N SER A 73 -9.21 7.34 -4.80
CA SER A 73 -9.21 6.44 -5.97
C SER A 73 -9.34 7.16 -7.30
N VAL A 74 -10.11 8.26 -7.39
CA VAL A 74 -10.26 9.06 -8.63
C VAL A 74 -8.91 9.56 -9.15
N THR A 75 -7.96 9.82 -8.26
CA THR A 75 -6.62 10.29 -8.61
C THR A 75 -5.61 9.16 -8.63
N ALA A 76 -5.70 8.22 -7.68
CA ALA A 76 -4.77 7.11 -7.56
C ALA A 76 -4.86 6.11 -8.70
N PHE A 77 -6.06 5.84 -9.24
CA PHE A 77 -6.25 4.90 -10.34
C PHE A 77 -5.56 5.36 -11.65
N PRO A 78 -5.84 6.56 -12.19
CA PRO A 78 -5.16 7.03 -13.41
C PRO A 78 -3.67 7.26 -13.17
N ALA A 79 -3.28 7.74 -11.98
CA ALA A 79 -1.87 7.91 -11.65
C ALA A 79 -1.14 6.57 -11.57
N GLY A 80 -1.74 5.54 -10.98
CA GLY A 80 -1.18 4.19 -10.93
C GLY A 80 -1.05 3.55 -12.30
N ALA A 81 -2.04 3.73 -13.18
CA ALA A 81 -1.92 3.30 -14.57
C ALA A 81 -0.75 4.01 -15.28
N ALA A 82 -0.61 5.33 -15.09
CA ALA A 82 0.52 6.09 -15.63
C ALA A 82 1.87 5.65 -15.05
N GLY A 83 1.93 5.35 -13.75
CA GLY A 83 3.13 4.83 -13.07
C GLY A 83 3.55 3.47 -13.61
N ALA A 84 2.59 2.55 -13.75
CA ALA A 84 2.83 1.23 -14.34
C ALA A 84 3.28 1.33 -15.81
N ALA A 85 2.69 2.23 -16.59
CA ALA A 85 3.14 2.49 -17.96
C ALA A 85 4.55 3.08 -18.00
N THR A 86 4.89 3.97 -17.07
CA THR A 86 6.22 4.58 -16.94
C THR A 86 7.28 3.55 -16.60
N LEU A 87 6.94 2.54 -15.79
CA LEU A 87 7.84 1.42 -15.46
C LEU A 87 8.33 0.67 -16.71
N LEU A 88 7.51 0.58 -17.76
CA LEU A 88 7.86 -0.12 -19.00
C LEU A 88 8.87 0.64 -19.87
N VAL A 89 9.05 1.94 -19.63
CA VAL A 89 9.88 2.83 -20.47
C VAL A 89 11.12 3.33 -19.72
N VAL A 90 11.07 3.39 -18.39
CA VAL A 90 12.13 3.97 -17.56
C VAL A 90 13.15 2.92 -17.11
N PRO A 91 14.48 3.19 -17.19
CA PRO A 91 15.51 2.28 -16.70
C PRO A 91 15.40 2.01 -15.19
N SER A 92 15.62 0.76 -14.77
CA SER A 92 15.48 0.30 -13.38
C SER A 92 16.25 1.17 -12.37
N ARG A 93 17.44 1.66 -12.74
CA ARG A 93 18.26 2.55 -11.87
C ARG A 93 17.56 3.87 -11.53
N MET A 94 16.76 4.44 -12.42
CA MET A 94 16.02 5.68 -12.14
C MET A 94 14.82 5.43 -11.22
N VAL A 95 14.18 4.27 -11.34
CA VAL A 95 13.11 3.82 -10.44
C VAL A 95 13.65 3.61 -9.03
N GLU A 96 14.80 2.93 -8.90
CA GLU A 96 15.48 2.74 -7.61
C GLU A 96 15.91 4.06 -6.97
N ALA A 97 16.47 5.00 -7.76
CA ALA A 97 16.88 6.31 -7.25
C ALA A 97 15.70 7.17 -6.78
N SER A 98 14.60 7.17 -7.55
CA SER A 98 13.38 7.92 -7.18
C SER A 98 12.70 7.34 -5.94
N LEU A 99 12.74 6.03 -5.76
CA LEU A 99 12.32 5.36 -4.52
C LEU A 99 13.18 5.70 -3.32
N GLY A 100 14.49 5.63 -3.47
CA GLY A 100 15.42 5.97 -2.39
C GLY A 100 15.21 7.41 -1.92
N LEU A 101 15.07 8.35 -2.86
CA LEU A 101 14.75 9.73 -2.57
C LEU A 101 13.38 9.87 -1.90
N PHE A 102 12.37 9.15 -2.38
CA PHE A 102 11.03 9.16 -1.81
C PHE A 102 11.03 8.70 -0.34
N PHE A 103 11.66 7.56 -0.03
CA PHE A 103 11.76 7.07 1.34
C PHE A 103 12.53 8.01 2.25
N MET A 104 13.64 8.57 1.76
CA MET A 104 14.41 9.59 2.50
C MET A 104 13.57 10.84 2.79
N ALA A 105 12.75 11.30 1.83
CA ALA A 105 11.85 12.45 2.01
C ALA A 105 10.66 12.12 2.93
N MET A 106 10.23 10.87 2.98
CA MET A 106 9.07 10.43 3.76
C MET A 106 9.34 10.48 5.28
N ILE A 107 10.57 10.20 5.71
CA ILE A 107 10.96 10.27 7.13
C ILE A 107 10.78 11.68 7.73
N PRO A 108 11.36 12.76 7.17
CA PRO A 108 11.14 14.11 7.66
C PRO A 108 9.70 14.58 7.44
N LEU A 109 9.06 14.24 6.32
CA LEU A 109 7.66 14.59 6.07
C LEU A 109 6.74 14.00 7.13
N ARG A 110 6.91 12.72 7.48
CA ARG A 110 6.14 12.06 8.55
C ARG A 110 6.37 12.72 9.90
N ARG A 111 7.62 13.02 10.25
CA ARG A 111 7.96 13.71 11.50
C ARG A 111 7.33 15.10 11.57
N TRP A 112 7.31 15.82 10.46
CA TRP A 112 6.71 17.15 10.36
C TRP A 112 5.18 17.13 10.43
N MET A 113 4.52 16.19 9.75
CA MET A 113 3.07 16.03 9.84
C MET A 113 2.62 15.66 11.25
N ALA A 114 3.37 14.77 11.92
CA ALA A 114 3.12 14.38 13.31
C ALA A 114 3.31 15.55 14.29
N SER A 115 4.35 16.37 14.12
CA SER A 115 4.62 17.51 15.01
C SER A 115 3.62 18.67 14.84
N ARG A 116 3.00 18.80 13.67
CA ARG A 116 2.01 19.84 13.35
C ARG A 116 0.55 19.43 13.61
N ASN A 117 0.31 18.20 14.06
CA ASN A 117 -1.03 17.63 14.28
C ASN A 117 -1.97 17.87 13.06
N MET A 118 -1.41 17.78 11.85
CA MET A 118 -2.10 18.17 10.62
C MET A 118 -3.30 17.27 10.37
N LYS A 119 -4.49 17.88 10.28
CA LYS A 119 -5.69 17.22 9.81
C LYS A 119 -5.78 17.39 8.30
N LEU A 120 -5.70 16.29 7.55
CA LEU A 120 -5.86 16.33 6.10
C LEU A 120 -7.33 16.54 5.73
N LYS A 121 -7.57 17.35 4.71
CA LYS A 121 -8.89 17.52 4.08
C LYS A 121 -9.03 16.55 2.89
N LEU A 122 -10.28 16.31 2.47
CA LEU A 122 -10.61 15.44 1.32
C LEU A 122 -9.82 15.75 0.04
N TRP A 123 -9.67 17.03 -0.32
CA TRP A 123 -8.90 17.42 -1.51
C TRP A 123 -7.41 17.08 -1.38
N GLN A 124 -6.85 17.16 -0.17
CA GLN A 124 -5.45 16.82 0.09
C GLN A 124 -5.26 15.32 -0.01
N LEU A 125 -6.27 14.53 0.38
CA LEU A 125 -6.27 13.08 0.19
C LEU A 125 -6.27 12.70 -1.30
N SER A 126 -6.97 13.45 -2.16
CA SER A 126 -6.86 13.29 -3.61
C SER A 126 -5.46 13.62 -4.14
N VAL A 127 -4.83 14.68 -3.66
CA VAL A 127 -3.44 15.00 -4.08
C VAL A 127 -2.49 13.89 -3.63
N VAL A 128 -2.64 13.39 -2.40
CA VAL A 128 -1.89 12.25 -1.89
C VAL A 128 -2.14 11.00 -2.75
N GLY A 129 -3.39 10.73 -3.14
CA GLY A 129 -3.77 9.64 -4.03
C GLY A 129 -3.09 9.71 -5.38
N LEU A 130 -2.94 10.90 -5.97
CA LEU A 130 -2.17 11.09 -7.20
C LEU A 130 -0.71 10.67 -7.05
N PHE A 131 -0.01 11.17 -6.02
CA PHE A 131 1.41 10.87 -5.83
C PHE A 131 1.64 9.42 -5.42
N ILE A 132 0.89 8.93 -4.44
CA ILE A 132 1.02 7.54 -3.96
C ILE A 132 0.55 6.57 -5.03
N GLY A 133 -0.56 6.84 -5.73
CA GLY A 133 -1.03 6.01 -6.84
C GLY A 133 0.03 5.83 -7.91
N PHE A 134 0.66 6.92 -8.36
CA PHE A 134 1.77 6.85 -9.32
C PHE A 134 2.93 5.99 -8.82
N LEU A 135 3.35 6.17 -7.56
CA LEU A 135 4.43 5.39 -6.95
C LEU A 135 4.05 3.91 -6.79
N THR A 136 2.80 3.62 -6.41
CA THR A 136 2.27 2.26 -6.34
C THR A 136 2.29 1.59 -7.70
N GLY A 137 1.95 2.32 -8.77
CA GLY A 137 2.05 1.81 -10.14
C GLY A 137 3.48 1.47 -10.55
N LEU A 138 4.47 2.23 -10.06
CA LEU A 138 5.89 2.00 -10.34
C LEU A 138 6.50 0.84 -9.53
N VAL A 139 6.08 0.64 -8.27
CA VAL A 139 6.86 -0.15 -7.29
C VAL A 139 6.01 -1.21 -6.57
N ALA A 140 4.71 -1.25 -6.85
CA ALA A 140 3.73 -2.20 -6.31
C ALA A 140 3.53 -2.18 -4.77
N SER A 141 4.36 -1.51 -3.97
CA SER A 141 4.27 -1.53 -2.51
C SER A 141 4.49 -0.16 -1.86
N THR A 142 3.40 0.46 -1.41
CA THR A 142 3.40 1.77 -0.72
C THR A 142 2.56 1.77 0.57
N GLY A 143 2.12 0.62 1.08
CA GLY A 143 1.25 0.53 2.27
C GLY A 143 1.73 1.32 3.51
N PRO A 144 3.00 1.18 3.95
CA PRO A 144 3.53 1.97 5.07
C PRO A 144 3.53 3.49 4.83
N ILE A 145 3.57 3.89 3.56
CA ILE A 145 3.55 5.28 3.13
C ILE A 145 2.13 5.83 3.23
N ASN A 146 1.13 5.02 2.89
CA ASN A 146 -0.27 5.41 2.87
C ASN A 146 -0.84 5.60 4.28
N ALA A 147 -0.43 4.74 5.22
CA ALA A 147 -0.87 4.73 6.61
C ALA A 147 -0.90 6.12 7.30
N PRO A 148 0.18 6.92 7.34
CA PRO A 148 0.16 8.22 8.02
C PRO A 148 -0.78 9.23 7.38
N PHE A 149 -1.05 9.18 6.07
CA PHE A 149 -1.96 10.13 5.43
C PHE A 149 -3.42 9.80 5.76
N PHE A 150 -3.81 8.53 5.74
CA PHE A 150 -5.16 8.14 6.16
C PHE A 150 -5.38 8.37 7.67
N LEU A 151 -4.36 8.15 8.50
CA LEU A 151 -4.40 8.50 9.93
C LEU A 151 -4.52 10.02 10.15
N ALA A 152 -3.78 10.83 9.38
CA ALA A 152 -3.85 12.29 9.44
C ALA A 152 -5.18 12.86 8.90
N TYR A 153 -5.88 12.14 8.02
CA TYR A 153 -7.26 12.46 7.64
C TYR A 153 -8.25 12.22 8.79
N GLY A 154 -7.87 11.40 9.78
CA GLY A 154 -8.66 11.11 10.97
C GLY A 154 -9.28 9.71 10.98
N LEU A 155 -8.92 8.84 10.02
CA LEU A 155 -9.34 7.44 10.07
C LEU A 155 -8.54 6.71 11.14
N VAL A 156 -9.22 5.90 11.94
CA VAL A 156 -8.60 5.13 13.02
C VAL A 156 -9.28 3.77 13.11
N LYS A 157 -8.50 2.72 13.41
CA LYS A 157 -9.01 1.34 13.57
C LYS A 157 -9.75 0.86 12.32
N GLY A 158 -11.01 0.43 12.44
CA GLY A 158 -11.81 -0.15 11.36
C GLY A 158 -11.99 0.80 10.17
N SER A 159 -12.17 2.11 10.40
CA SER A 159 -12.30 3.06 9.30
C SER A 159 -11.01 3.24 8.52
N TYR A 160 -9.85 3.08 9.15
CA TYR A 160 -8.56 3.05 8.45
C TYR A 160 -8.40 1.75 7.67
N LEU A 161 -8.60 0.61 8.33
CA LEU A 161 -8.42 -0.72 7.75
C LEU A 161 -9.36 -0.98 6.57
N GLY A 162 -10.60 -0.48 6.63
CA GLY A 162 -11.58 -0.67 5.57
C GLY A 162 -11.42 0.31 4.40
N THR A 163 -10.98 1.55 4.65
CA THR A 163 -10.83 2.58 3.61
C THR A 163 -9.52 2.46 2.84
N GLU A 164 -8.46 1.92 3.46
CA GLU A 164 -7.15 1.72 2.81
C GLU A 164 -7.06 0.45 1.96
N ALA A 165 -7.92 -0.55 2.24
CA ALA A 165 -7.93 -1.85 1.58
C ALA A 165 -8.33 -1.77 0.10
#